data_AF-A0A3M7NFN9-F1
#
_entry.id   AF-A0A3M7NFN9-F1
#
_cell.length_a   1.000
_cell.length_b   1.000
_cell.length_c   1.000
_cell.angle_alpha   90.00
_cell.angle_beta   90.00
_cell.angle_gamma   90.00
#
_symmetry.space_group_name_H-M   'P 1'
#
loop_
_entity.id
_entity.type
_entity.pdbx_description
1 polymer ?
#
loop_
_entity_poly.entity_id
_entity_poly.type
_entity_poly.pdbx_seq_one_letter_code
_entity_poly.pdbx_strand_id
1 'polypeptide(L)'
;MAPQASRAAEPGTAAKPGPPSEDTLKLIETVLDYIRSNLANIQKVWGVDSVQYKSASEIMNSYLDENLRAHSVDKDDIAELLANMSIDETKP
;
A
#
# COMPACT_ATOMS: atom_id res chain seq x y z
N MET A 1 -22.42 -43.70 -33.82
CA MET A 1 -22.51 -42.50 -32.95
C MET A 1 -21.75 -42.82 -31.68
N ALA A 2 -20.62 -42.15 -31.43
CA ALA A 2 -19.83 -42.31 -30.21
C ALA A 2 -19.84 -40.96 -29.46
N PRO A 3 -20.07 -40.93 -28.12
CA PRO A 3 -20.06 -39.68 -27.39
C PRO A 3 -18.62 -39.17 -27.23
N GLN A 4 -18.42 -37.89 -27.54
CA GLN A 4 -17.17 -37.17 -27.31
C GLN A 4 -16.89 -37.10 -25.81
N ALA A 5 -15.68 -37.49 -25.42
CA ALA A 5 -15.16 -37.25 -24.08
C ALA A 5 -15.00 -35.74 -23.88
N SER A 6 -15.77 -35.18 -22.94
CA SER A 6 -15.61 -33.81 -22.46
C SER A 6 -14.20 -33.62 -21.91
N ARG A 7 -13.41 -32.82 -22.63
CA ARG A 7 -12.08 -32.37 -22.21
C ARG A 7 -12.26 -31.49 -20.97
N ALA A 8 -11.86 -31.99 -19.81
CA ALA A 8 -11.76 -31.20 -18.59
C ALA A 8 -10.78 -30.05 -18.86
N ALA A 9 -11.27 -28.81 -18.73
CA ALA A 9 -10.43 -27.64 -18.74
C ALA A 9 -9.54 -27.69 -17.49
N GLU A 10 -8.24 -27.75 -17.69
CA GLU A 10 -7.28 -27.62 -16.59
C GLU A 10 -7.50 -26.24 -15.94
N PRO A 11 -7.55 -26.17 -14.59
CA PRO A 11 -7.67 -24.91 -13.91
C PRO A 11 -6.40 -24.12 -14.18
N GLY A 12 -6.53 -23.06 -15.00
CA GLY A 12 -5.45 -22.12 -15.28
C GLY A 12 -4.82 -21.70 -13.97
N THR A 13 -3.52 -22.00 -13.84
CA THR A 13 -2.68 -21.55 -12.74
C THR A 13 -2.89 -20.05 -12.58
N ALA A 14 -3.57 -19.64 -11.52
CA ALA A 14 -3.68 -18.23 -11.17
C ALA A 14 -2.25 -17.70 -11.01
N ALA A 15 -1.81 -16.90 -11.98
CA ALA A 15 -0.51 -16.25 -11.92
C ALA A 15 -0.47 -15.45 -10.61
N LYS A 16 0.44 -15.83 -9.71
CA LYS A 16 0.76 -14.99 -8.55
C LYS A 16 1.08 -13.60 -9.09
N PRO A 17 0.52 -12.51 -8.52
CA PRO A 17 0.90 -11.17 -8.93
C PRO A 17 2.42 -11.07 -8.78
N GLY A 18 3.11 -10.72 -9.87
CA GLY A 18 4.53 -10.42 -9.83
C GLY A 18 4.79 -9.20 -8.95
N PRO A 19 6.05 -8.97 -8.54
CA PRO A 19 6.40 -7.76 -7.81
C PRO A 19 5.94 -6.52 -8.60
N PRO A 20 5.46 -5.46 -7.92
CA PRO A 20 5.04 -4.24 -8.60
C PRO A 20 6.18 -3.68 -9.45
N SER A 21 5.85 -3.18 -10.64
CA SER A 21 6.83 -2.52 -11.49
C SER A 21 7.35 -1.24 -10.83
N GLU A 22 8.56 -0.78 -11.19
CA GLU A 22 9.12 0.48 -10.69
C GLU A 22 8.17 1.67 -10.91
N ASP A 23 7.47 1.70 -12.05
CA ASP A 23 6.47 2.74 -12.34
C ASP A 23 5.27 2.67 -11.39
N THR A 24 4.89 1.47 -10.96
CA THR A 24 3.83 1.28 -9.97
C THR A 24 4.28 1.78 -8.61
N LEU A 25 5.53 1.52 -8.21
CA LEU A 25 6.08 2.03 -6.94
C LEU A 25 6.16 3.55 -6.92
N LYS A 26 6.64 4.19 -7.99
CA LYS A 26 6.67 5.66 -8.12
C LYS A 26 5.27 6.27 -8.05
N LEU A 27 4.28 5.62 -8.66
CA LEU A 27 2.88 6.06 -8.57
C LEU A 27 2.36 5.97 -7.13
N ILE A 28 2.66 4.87 -6.43
CA ILE A 28 2.29 4.70 -5.01
C ILE A 28 2.93 5.78 -4.15
N GLU A 29 4.22 6.06 -4.31
CA GLU A 29 4.93 7.14 -3.60
C GLU A 29 4.27 8.50 -3.84
N THR A 30 3.98 8.82 -5.11
CA THR A 30 3.33 10.09 -5.49
C THR A 30 1.97 10.25 -4.82
N VAL A 31 1.17 9.18 -4.77
CA VAL A 31 -0.14 9.19 -4.12
C VAL A 31 0.01 9.38 -2.61
N LEU A 32 0.95 8.68 -1.98
CA LEU A 32 1.22 8.82 -0.53
C LEU A 32 1.66 10.25 -0.18
N ASP A 33 2.51 10.87 -0.99
CA ASP A 33 2.94 12.26 -0.79
C ASP A 33 1.79 13.26 -0.95
N TYR A 34 0.91 13.04 -1.92
CA TYR A 34 -0.28 13.87 -2.08
C TYR A 34 -1.20 13.80 -0.85
N ILE A 35 -1.38 12.61 -0.28
CA ILE A 35 -2.19 12.44 0.93
C ILE A 35 -1.50 13.10 2.13
N ARG A 36 -0.18 12.92 2.31
CA ARG A 36 0.59 13.58 3.37
C ARG A 36 0.48 15.11 3.28
N SER A 37 0.60 15.66 2.07
CA SER A 37 0.46 17.11 1.84
C SER A 37 -0.95 17.61 2.19
N ASN A 38 -2.00 16.86 1.85
CA ASN A 38 -3.36 17.20 2.24
C ASN A 38 -3.55 17.21 3.76
N LEU A 39 -3.02 16.21 4.47
CA LEU A 39 -3.07 16.16 5.93
C LEU A 39 -2.31 17.33 6.58
N ALA A 40 -1.14 17.68 6.05
CA ALA A 40 -0.38 18.84 6.51
C ALA A 40 -1.15 20.15 6.29
N ASN A 41 -1.86 20.28 5.16
CA ASN A 41 -2.72 21.43 4.90
C ASN A 41 -3.90 21.48 5.88
N ILE A 42 -4.55 20.34 6.14
CA ILE A 42 -5.64 20.25 7.13
C ILE A 42 -5.14 20.66 8.52
N GLN A 43 -3.98 20.15 8.93
CA GLN A 43 -3.34 20.50 10.20
C GLN A 43 -3.04 21.99 10.29
N LYS A 44 -2.52 22.59 9.22
CA LYS A 44 -2.16 24.01 9.17
C LYS A 44 -3.38 24.92 9.25
N VAL A 45 -4.49 24.54 8.62
CA VAL A 45 -5.71 25.35 8.55
C VAL A 45 -6.56 25.21 9.80
N TRP A 46 -6.76 23.99 10.29
CA TRP A 46 -7.70 23.71 11.38
C TRP A 46 -7.03 23.34 12.70
N GLY A 47 -5.76 22.98 12.69
CA GLY A 47 -5.01 22.53 13.87
C GLY A 47 -5.11 21.02 14.11
N VAL A 48 -4.12 20.49 14.83
CA VAL A 48 -3.98 19.05 15.14
C VAL A 48 -5.14 18.52 16.00
N ASP A 49 -5.73 19.36 16.83
CA ASP A 49 -6.84 18.97 17.71
C ASP A 49 -8.21 19.03 17.05
N SER A 50 -8.28 19.55 15.82
CA SER A 50 -9.52 19.69 15.08
C SER A 50 -10.15 18.35 14.73
N VAL A 51 -11.48 18.34 14.68
CA VAL A 51 -12.25 17.18 14.22
C VAL A 51 -11.87 16.84 12.77
N GLN A 52 -11.59 17.85 11.96
CA GLN A 52 -11.15 17.71 10.56
C GLN A 52 -9.84 16.94 10.46
N TYR A 53 -8.83 17.33 11.26
CA TYR A 53 -7.53 16.65 11.26
C TYR A 53 -7.66 15.22 11.79
N LYS A 54 -8.36 15.02 12.91
CA LYS A 54 -8.54 13.69 13.52
C LYS A 54 -9.28 12.75 12.56
N SER A 55 -10.38 13.19 11.98
CA SER A 55 -11.16 12.40 11.02
C SER A 55 -10.35 12.07 9.76
N ALA A 56 -9.65 13.04 9.17
CA ALA A 56 -8.83 12.80 7.98
C ALA A 56 -7.67 11.83 8.27
N SER A 57 -7.02 11.95 9.43
CA SER A 57 -5.94 11.07 9.87
C SER A 57 -6.44 9.65 10.12
N GLU A 58 -7.59 9.48 10.77
CA GLU A 58 -8.21 8.17 11.02
C GLU A 58 -8.59 7.47 9.71
N ILE A 59 -9.20 8.18 8.77
CA ILE A 59 -9.56 7.64 7.45
C ILE A 59 -8.30 7.18 6.70
N MET A 60 -7.24 8.00 6.67
CA MET A 60 -5.99 7.63 6.02
C MET A 60 -5.36 6.38 6.65
N ASN A 61 -5.32 6.32 7.98
CA ASN A 61 -4.77 5.18 8.70
C ASN A 61 -5.57 3.89 8.47
N SER A 62 -6.91 3.98 8.40
CA SER A 62 -7.76 2.81 8.09
C SER A 62 -7.45 2.26 6.70
N TYR A 63 -7.38 3.13 5.69
CA TYR A 63 -7.04 2.68 4.34
C TYR A 63 -5.63 2.09 4.28
N LEU A 64 -4.65 2.67 4.97
CA LEU A 64 -3.31 2.12 5.00
C LEU A 64 -3.29 0.72 5.66
N ASP A 65 -3.95 0.55 6.81
CA ASP A 65 -4.03 -0.73 7.51
C ASP A 65 -4.78 -1.80 6.68
N GLU A 66 -5.87 -1.42 6.01
CA GLU A 66 -6.61 -2.31 5.10
C GLU A 66 -5.76 -2.76 3.91
N ASN A 67 -4.99 -1.84 3.31
CA ASN A 67 -4.08 -2.18 2.20
C ASN A 67 -2.94 -3.09 2.68
N LEU A 68 -2.34 -2.81 3.84
CA LEU A 68 -1.28 -3.65 4.41
C LEU A 68 -1.79 -5.07 4.71
N ARG A 69 -2.99 -5.20 5.30
CA ARG A 69 -3.64 -6.50 5.54
C ARG A 69 -3.98 -7.23 4.25
N ALA A 70 -4.53 -6.53 3.25
CA ALA A 70 -4.90 -7.11 1.96
C ALA A 70 -3.68 -7.65 1.20
N HIS A 71 -2.52 -7.01 1.38
CA HIS A 71 -1.27 -7.44 0.78
C HIS A 71 -0.45 -8.40 1.65
N SER A 72 -0.97 -8.82 2.82
CA SER A 72 -0.29 -9.72 3.76
C SER A 72 1.14 -9.26 4.08
N VAL A 73 1.31 -7.94 4.19
CA VAL A 73 2.60 -7.36 4.59
C VAL A 73 2.71 -7.55 6.09
N ASP A 74 3.65 -8.39 6.54
CA ASP A 74 3.92 -8.55 7.97
C ASP A 74 4.49 -7.24 8.51
N LYS A 75 4.05 -6.84 9.72
CA LYS A 75 4.50 -5.57 10.32
C LYS A 75 6.01 -5.53 10.54
N ASP A 76 6.63 -6.69 10.68
CA ASP A 76 8.07 -6.86 10.82
C ASP A 76 8.81 -6.50 9.51
N ASP A 77 8.23 -6.80 8.35
CA ASP A 77 8.79 -6.44 7.04
C ASP A 77 8.79 -4.91 6.83
N ILE A 78 7.78 -4.22 7.35
CA ILE A 78 7.69 -2.74 7.30
C ILE A 78 8.74 -2.13 8.22
N ALA A 79 8.94 -2.68 9.41
CA ALA A 79 9.95 -2.21 10.34
C ALA A 79 11.38 -2.41 9.77
N GLU A 80 11.63 -3.53 9.11
CA GLU A 80 12.89 -3.81 8.42
C GLU A 80 13.09 -2.89 7.21
N LEU A 81 12.04 -2.62 6.43
CA LEU A 81 12.08 -1.67 5.31
C LEU A 81 12.37 -0.24 5.79
N LEU A 82 11.72 0.20 6.87
CA LEU A 82 11.94 1.52 7.49
C LEU A 82 13.35 1.64 8.10
N ALA A 83 13.87 0.57 8.69
CA ALA A 83 15.24 0.52 9.20
C ALA A 83 16.26 0.61 8.06
N ASN A 84 16.06 -0.11 6.96
CA ASN A 84 16.94 -0.08 5.81
C ASN A 84 16.92 1.26 5.06
N MET A 85 15.77 1.95 5.01
CA MET A 85 15.69 3.31 4.45
C MET A 85 16.32 4.37 5.35
N SER A 86 16.37 4.16 6.67
CA SER A 86 16.94 5.12 7.62
C SER A 86 18.48 5.08 7.72
N ILE A 87 19.15 4.16 7.03
CA ILE A 87 20.60 3.92 7.18
C ILE A 87 21.48 4.71 6.18
N ASP A 88 20.91 5.49 5.26
CA ASP A 88 21.70 6.21 4.23
C ASP A 88 21.81 7.74 4.42
N GLU A 89 21.77 8.25 5.66
CA GLU A 89 22.04 9.69 5.93
C GLU A 89 23.24 9.98 6.84
N THR A 90 24.02 8.97 7.23
CA THR A 90 25.31 9.21 7.89
C THR A 90 26.34 8.15 7.54
N LYS A 91 27.09 8.39 6.46
CA LYS A 91 28.47 7.89 6.37
C LYS A 91 29.40 9.05 5.97
N PRO A 92 30.48 9.31 6.73
CA PRO A 92 31.42 10.41 6.47
C PRO A 92 32.19 10.26 5.16
#